data_AF-A0AAV3XRE7-F1
#
_entry.id   AF-A0AAV3XRE7-F1
#
_cell.length_a   1.000
_cell.length_b   1.000
_cell.length_c   1.000
_cell.angle_alpha   90.00
_cell.angle_beta   90.00
_cell.angle_gamma   90.00
#
_symmetry.space_group_name_H-M   'P 1'
#
loop_
_entity.id
_entity.type
_entity.pdbx_description
1 polymer ?
#
loop_
_entity_poly.entity_id
_entity_poly.type
_entity_poly.pdbx_seq_one_letter_code
_entity_poly.pdbx_strand_id
1 'polypeptide(L)'
;MLGLSELRQTRVFQEALEEGRQEGRQQGRQEGRQEGRQEGRQEGRQEGKLQSIPRISEFGLSQDAIGQILDLPPELVQQAATSFHQQNLAAFIQVVHRERTLFSPQDFVDLEQLIEVLPDNLEELSIAIINWYKQPEKSQILARLVQVRETLKNNTSESGYQTETSTVETPENQLYKQTLINQIAK
;
A
#
# COMPACT_ATOMS: atom_id res chain seq x y z
N MET A 1 -66.53 18.16 -1.99
CA MET A 1 -65.15 17.73 -1.69
C MET A 1 -64.24 18.89 -2.05
N LEU A 2 -63.29 19.26 -1.17
CA LEU A 2 -62.29 20.28 -1.47
C LEU A 2 -61.42 19.81 -2.65
N GLY A 3 -61.16 20.70 -3.61
CA GLY A 3 -60.25 20.41 -4.72
C GLY A 3 -58.79 20.41 -4.27
N LEU A 4 -57.93 19.63 -4.94
CA LEU A 4 -56.48 19.56 -4.66
C LEU A 4 -55.80 20.95 -4.63
N SER A 5 -56.23 21.87 -5.49
CA SER A 5 -55.71 23.24 -5.56
C SER A 5 -56.07 24.07 -4.32
N GLU A 6 -57.28 23.89 -3.76
CA GLU A 6 -57.72 24.59 -2.56
C GLU A 6 -57.06 23.99 -1.31
N LEU A 7 -56.88 22.67 -1.27
CA LEU A 7 -56.17 21.99 -0.18
C LEU A 7 -54.74 22.52 -0.03
N ARG A 8 -54.02 22.73 -1.14
CA ARG A 8 -52.64 23.27 -1.14
C ARG A 8 -52.53 24.70 -0.62
N GLN A 9 -53.61 25.47 -0.66
CA GLN A 9 -53.67 26.83 -0.13
C GLN A 9 -54.05 26.87 1.36
N THR A 10 -54.48 25.75 1.93
CA THR A 10 -54.75 25.68 3.37
C THR A 10 -53.45 25.78 4.17
N ARG A 11 -53.52 26.46 5.31
CA ARG A 11 -52.38 26.57 6.25
C ARG A 11 -51.86 25.20 6.68
N VAL A 12 -52.77 24.28 6.99
CA VAL A 12 -52.44 22.91 7.41
C VAL A 12 -51.60 22.17 6.35
N PHE A 13 -51.93 22.31 5.06
CA PHE A 13 -51.14 21.67 4.00
C PHE A 13 -49.75 22.31 3.84
N GLN A 14 -49.65 23.64 3.96
CA GLN A 14 -48.37 24.34 3.87
C GLN A 14 -47.45 24.00 5.05
N GLU A 15 -47.99 23.97 6.27
CA GLU A 15 -47.29 23.55 7.49
C GLU A 15 -46.80 22.10 7.36
N ALA A 16 -47.66 21.18 6.93
CA ALA A 16 -47.28 19.78 6.72
C ALA A 16 -46.19 19.60 5.64
N LEU A 17 -46.22 20.41 4.57
CA LEU A 17 -45.19 20.39 3.54
C LEU A 17 -43.85 20.96 4.04
N GLU A 18 -43.89 22.01 4.86
CA GLU A 18 -42.70 22.57 5.49
C GLU A 18 -42.10 21.62 6.52
N GLU A 19 -42.92 21.00 7.36
CA GLU A 19 -42.53 19.98 8.32
C GLU A 19 -41.89 18.79 7.61
N GLY A 20 -42.54 18.22 6.60
CA GLY A 20 -41.98 17.11 5.80
C GLY A 20 -40.65 17.48 5.11
N ARG A 21 -40.47 18.74 4.67
CA ARG A 21 -39.18 19.23 4.14
C ARG A 21 -38.13 19.41 5.22
N GLN A 22 -38.50 19.79 6.44
CA GLN A 22 -37.59 19.91 7.56
C GLN A 22 -37.14 18.53 8.04
N GLU A 23 -38.09 17.62 8.25
CA GLU A 23 -37.84 16.22 8.63
C GLU A 23 -36.98 15.52 7.59
N GLY A 24 -37.34 15.60 6.30
CA GLY A 24 -36.54 14.98 5.23
C GLY A 24 -35.09 15.50 5.17
N ARG A 25 -34.87 16.80 5.40
CA ARG A 25 -33.52 17.37 5.49
C ARG A 25 -32.77 16.93 6.74
N GLN A 26 -33.45 16.80 7.87
CA GLN A 26 -32.84 16.34 9.12
C GLN A 26 -32.47 14.86 9.02
N GLN A 27 -33.37 14.03 8.52
CA GLN A 27 -33.15 12.60 8.30
C GLN A 27 -32.00 12.37 7.32
N GLY A 28 -32.03 13.00 6.13
CA GLY A 28 -30.94 12.83 5.16
C GLY A 28 -29.57 13.28 5.67
N ARG A 29 -29.51 14.32 6.52
CA ARG A 29 -28.25 14.72 7.19
C ARG A 29 -27.80 13.75 8.26
N GLN A 30 -28.73 13.11 8.96
CA GLN A 30 -28.41 12.12 9.99
C GLN A 30 -27.94 10.82 9.34
N GLU A 31 -28.65 10.33 8.33
CA GLU A 31 -28.29 9.14 7.56
C GLU A 31 -26.93 9.31 6.89
N GLY A 32 -26.72 10.37 6.11
CA GLY A 32 -25.44 10.59 5.43
C GLY A 32 -24.25 10.74 6.40
N ARG A 33 -24.46 11.29 7.61
CA ARG A 33 -23.41 11.32 8.65
C ARG A 33 -23.15 9.95 9.27
N GLN A 34 -24.17 9.11 9.39
CA GLN A 34 -24.01 7.77 9.95
C GLN A 34 -23.33 6.86 8.93
N GLU A 35 -23.75 6.89 7.67
CA GLU A 35 -23.16 6.14 6.57
C GLU A 35 -21.70 6.52 6.37
N GLY A 36 -21.40 7.82 6.18
CA GLY A 36 -20.01 8.26 5.97
C GLY A 36 -19.07 7.94 7.15
N ARG A 37 -19.59 7.92 8.39
CA ARG A 37 -18.81 7.47 9.55
C ARG A 37 -18.59 5.97 9.58
N GLN A 38 -19.53 5.17 9.08
CA GLN A 38 -19.40 3.73 9.03
C GLN A 38 -18.43 3.33 7.91
N GLU A 39 -18.59 3.91 6.72
CA GLU A 39 -17.69 3.71 5.58
C GLU A 39 -16.26 4.11 5.94
N GLY A 40 -16.03 5.34 6.42
CA GLY A 40 -14.68 5.79 6.78
C GLY A 40 -14.01 4.96 7.89
N ARG A 41 -14.79 4.36 8.80
CA ARG A 41 -14.25 3.41 9.79
C ARG A 41 -13.93 2.04 9.20
N GLN A 42 -14.65 1.60 8.18
CA GLN A 42 -14.35 0.33 7.50
C GLN A 42 -13.11 0.50 6.63
N GLU A 43 -13.07 1.54 5.81
CA GLU A 43 -11.93 1.90 4.96
C GLU A 43 -10.66 2.09 5.79
N GLY A 44 -10.70 2.92 6.84
CA GLY A 44 -9.53 3.15 7.68
C GLY A 44 -9.01 1.90 8.41
N ARG A 45 -9.91 0.96 8.76
CA ARG A 45 -9.49 -0.35 9.32
C ARG A 45 -8.81 -1.21 8.26
N GLN A 46 -9.36 -1.27 7.06
CA GLN A 46 -8.78 -2.04 5.96
C GLN A 46 -7.42 -1.47 5.54
N GLU A 47 -7.32 -0.16 5.36
CA GLU A 47 -6.06 0.53 5.05
C GLU A 47 -5.00 0.26 6.13
N GLY A 48 -5.37 0.38 7.41
CA GLY A 48 -4.46 0.09 8.53
C GLY A 48 -3.92 -1.36 8.52
N LYS A 49 -4.78 -2.34 8.21
CA LYS A 49 -4.36 -3.74 8.02
C LYS A 49 -3.36 -3.86 6.87
N LEU A 50 -3.67 -3.27 5.70
CA LEU A 50 -2.80 -3.33 4.52
C LEU A 50 -1.43 -2.65 4.76
N GLN A 51 -1.40 -1.49 5.41
CA GLN A 51 -0.15 -0.80 5.76
C GLN A 51 0.72 -1.57 6.77
N SER A 52 0.13 -2.52 7.51
CA SER A 52 0.86 -3.35 8.47
C SER A 52 1.58 -4.54 7.81
N ILE A 53 1.11 -4.99 6.63
CA ILE A 53 1.67 -6.16 5.93
C ILE A 53 3.18 -6.07 5.73
N PRO A 54 3.75 -4.98 5.17
CA PRO A 54 5.20 -4.84 5.01
C PRO A 54 6.01 -5.13 6.28
N ARG A 55 5.58 -4.54 7.40
CA ARG A 55 6.25 -4.68 8.68
C ARG A 55 6.15 -6.11 9.22
N ILE A 56 5.05 -6.81 8.95
CA ILE A 56 4.85 -8.20 9.39
C ILE A 56 5.67 -9.15 8.50
N SER A 57 5.66 -8.96 7.18
CA SER A 57 6.49 -9.72 6.23
C SER A 57 7.98 -9.63 6.57
N GLU A 58 8.42 -8.46 7.04
CA GLU A 58 9.78 -8.23 7.51
C GLU A 58 10.21 -9.08 8.72
N PHE A 59 9.28 -9.71 9.44
CA PHE A 59 9.55 -10.68 10.51
C PHE A 59 9.55 -12.14 10.03
N GLY A 60 9.42 -12.37 8.71
CA GLY A 60 9.47 -13.72 8.12
C GLY A 60 8.16 -14.51 8.26
N LEU A 61 7.04 -13.85 8.53
CA LEU A 61 5.74 -14.52 8.49
C LEU A 61 5.33 -14.77 7.05
N SER A 62 4.78 -15.97 6.78
CA SER A 62 4.23 -16.29 5.48
C SER A 62 2.99 -15.45 5.17
N GLN A 63 2.75 -15.17 3.89
CA GLN A 63 1.59 -14.42 3.45
C GLN A 63 0.27 -15.05 3.90
N ASP A 64 0.19 -16.39 3.91
CA ASP A 64 -0.98 -17.12 4.45
C ASP A 64 -1.21 -16.82 5.94
N ALA A 65 -0.15 -16.80 6.75
CA ALA A 65 -0.25 -16.46 8.16
C ALA A 65 -0.64 -14.99 8.36
N ILE A 66 -0.12 -14.08 7.52
CA ILE A 66 -0.48 -12.66 7.54
C ILE A 66 -1.97 -12.48 7.22
N GLY A 67 -2.50 -13.19 6.21
CA GLY A 67 -3.93 -13.16 5.88
C GLY A 67 -4.81 -13.63 7.02
N GLN A 68 -4.40 -14.70 7.72
CA GLN A 68 -5.13 -15.20 8.90
C GLN A 68 -5.06 -14.22 10.08
N ILE A 69 -3.89 -13.67 10.39
CA ILE A 69 -3.70 -12.73 11.52
C ILE A 69 -4.48 -11.44 11.30
N LEU A 70 -4.45 -10.92 10.07
CA LEU A 70 -5.09 -9.66 9.73
C LEU A 70 -6.54 -9.83 9.31
N ASP A 71 -7.05 -11.05 9.19
CA ASP A 71 -8.38 -11.33 8.63
C ASP A 71 -8.56 -10.58 7.29
N LEU A 72 -7.68 -10.94 6.34
CA LEU A 72 -7.63 -10.39 5.00
C LEU A 72 -7.68 -11.51 3.95
N PRO A 73 -8.32 -11.26 2.79
CA PRO A 73 -8.23 -12.14 1.62
C PRO A 73 -6.78 -12.35 1.18
N PRO A 74 -6.38 -13.58 0.81
CA PRO A 74 -5.03 -13.88 0.32
C PRO A 74 -4.60 -12.98 -0.84
N GLU A 75 -5.52 -12.62 -1.73
CA GLU A 75 -5.24 -11.78 -2.90
C GLU A 75 -4.78 -10.38 -2.49
N LEU A 76 -5.40 -9.80 -1.45
CA LEU A 76 -5.01 -8.49 -0.93
C LEU A 76 -3.67 -8.55 -0.21
N VAL A 77 -3.39 -9.65 0.49
CA VAL A 77 -2.09 -9.85 1.14
C VAL A 77 -0.99 -9.96 0.11
N GLN A 78 -1.19 -10.81 -0.91
CA GLN A 78 -0.26 -10.99 -2.01
C GLN A 78 0.00 -9.68 -2.74
N GLN A 79 -1.05 -8.91 -3.05
CA GLN A 79 -0.89 -7.62 -3.73
C GLN A 79 -0.06 -6.64 -2.89
N ALA A 80 -0.36 -6.51 -1.59
CA ALA A 80 0.36 -5.62 -0.70
C ALA A 80 1.82 -6.06 -0.50
N ALA A 81 2.06 -7.36 -0.33
CA ALA A 81 3.40 -7.93 -0.19
C ALA A 81 4.22 -7.75 -1.47
N THR A 82 3.68 -8.09 -2.64
CA THR A 82 4.35 -7.89 -3.94
C THR A 82 4.71 -6.42 -4.15
N SER A 83 3.76 -5.50 -3.92
CA SER A 83 4.03 -4.06 -4.06
C SER A 83 5.14 -3.59 -3.12
N PHE A 84 5.14 -4.08 -1.88
CA PHE A 84 6.21 -3.79 -0.93
C PHE A 84 7.58 -4.29 -1.40
N HIS A 85 7.66 -5.55 -1.85
CA HIS A 85 8.92 -6.14 -2.28
C HIS A 85 9.49 -5.43 -3.51
N GLN A 86 8.63 -5.06 -4.47
CA GLN A 86 9.00 -4.25 -5.64
C GLN A 86 9.54 -2.88 -5.24
N GLN A 87 8.81 -2.14 -4.40
CA GLN A 87 9.23 -0.82 -3.93
C GLN A 87 10.55 -0.87 -3.17
N ASN A 88 10.74 -1.91 -2.34
CA ASN A 88 11.99 -2.10 -1.62
C ASN A 88 13.17 -2.30 -2.58
N LEU A 89 13.06 -3.21 -3.55
CA LEU A 89 14.13 -3.48 -4.50
C LEU A 89 14.39 -2.30 -5.43
N ALA A 90 13.35 -1.60 -5.89
CA ALA A 90 13.49 -0.39 -6.69
C ALA A 90 14.27 0.71 -5.93
N ALA A 91 13.90 0.96 -4.67
CA ALA A 91 14.62 1.91 -3.83
C ALA A 91 16.08 1.47 -3.62
N PHE A 92 16.31 0.18 -3.37
CA PHE A 92 17.65 -0.37 -3.18
C PHE A 92 18.54 -0.22 -4.42
N ILE A 93 18.03 -0.60 -5.60
CA ILE A 93 18.72 -0.40 -6.88
C ILE A 93 19.08 1.06 -7.08
N GLN A 94 18.16 1.98 -6.78
CA GLN A 94 18.40 3.41 -6.93
C GLN A 94 19.52 3.90 -6.00
N VAL A 95 19.53 3.49 -4.73
CA VAL A 95 20.58 3.84 -3.77
C VAL A 95 21.92 3.24 -4.17
N VAL A 96 21.95 1.96 -4.54
CA VAL A 96 23.16 1.28 -5.06
C VAL A 96 23.73 1.97 -6.30
N HIS A 97 22.87 2.47 -7.19
CA HIS A 97 23.30 3.14 -8.41
C HIS A 97 23.81 4.57 -8.18
N ARG A 98 23.09 5.36 -7.37
CA ARG A 98 23.34 6.81 -7.24
C ARG A 98 24.26 7.17 -6.09
N GLU A 99 24.32 6.35 -5.04
CA GLU A 99 24.95 6.67 -3.77
C GLU A 99 25.98 5.61 -3.37
N ARG A 100 26.81 5.23 -4.36
CA ARG A 100 27.92 4.28 -4.26
C ARG A 100 28.78 4.47 -3.00
N THR A 101 29.02 5.71 -2.60
CA THR A 101 29.88 6.07 -1.46
C THR A 101 29.30 5.67 -0.11
N LEU A 102 28.00 5.35 -0.03
CA LEU A 102 27.40 4.79 1.19
C LEU A 102 27.78 3.32 1.42
N PHE A 103 28.30 2.65 0.40
CA PHE A 103 28.67 1.24 0.43
C PHE A 103 30.19 1.10 0.52
N SER A 104 30.64 0.19 1.38
CA SER A 104 32.04 -0.24 1.39
C SER A 104 32.34 -1.16 0.19
N PRO A 105 33.61 -1.33 -0.22
CA PRO A 105 33.96 -2.34 -1.21
C PRO A 105 33.53 -3.76 -0.80
N GLN A 106 33.60 -4.08 0.50
CA GLN A 106 33.16 -5.37 1.02
C GLN A 106 31.64 -5.55 0.89
N ASP A 107 30.87 -4.46 1.02
CA ASP A 107 29.42 -4.50 0.87
C ASP A 107 28.99 -5.01 -0.51
N PHE A 108 29.69 -4.57 -1.56
CA PHE A 108 29.43 -5.01 -2.92
C PHE A 108 29.76 -6.49 -3.12
N VAL A 109 30.88 -6.96 -2.55
CA VAL A 109 31.25 -8.39 -2.58
C VAL A 109 30.21 -9.25 -1.84
N ASP A 110 29.80 -8.83 -0.64
CA ASP A 110 28.81 -9.54 0.16
C ASP A 110 27.45 -9.60 -0.55
N LEU A 111 27.04 -8.51 -1.19
CA LEU A 111 25.80 -8.44 -1.96
C LEU A 111 25.85 -9.31 -3.21
N GLU A 112 26.95 -9.32 -3.93
CA GLU A 112 27.12 -10.18 -5.12
C GLU A 112 26.97 -11.66 -4.75
N GLN A 113 27.70 -12.11 -3.72
CA GLN A 113 27.62 -13.48 -3.21
C GLN A 113 26.21 -13.84 -2.71
N LEU A 114 25.56 -12.91 -2.01
CA LEU A 114 24.21 -13.10 -1.50
C LEU A 114 23.20 -13.25 -2.65
N ILE A 115 23.28 -12.41 -3.68
CA ILE A 115 22.28 -12.36 -4.76
C ILE A 115 22.48 -13.51 -5.74
N GLU A 116 23.71 -13.92 -6.01
CA GLU A 116 24.03 -14.95 -7.01
C GLU A 116 23.38 -16.30 -6.69
N VAL A 117 23.35 -16.68 -5.40
CA VAL A 117 22.81 -17.98 -4.94
C VAL A 117 21.29 -18.02 -4.77
N LEU A 118 20.61 -16.87 -4.78
CA LEU A 118 19.16 -16.79 -4.59
C LEU A 118 18.41 -17.22 -5.85
N PRO A 119 17.21 -17.82 -5.74
CA PRO A 119 16.36 -18.05 -6.90
C PRO A 119 15.87 -16.73 -7.51
N ASP A 120 15.33 -16.79 -8.73
CA ASP A 120 14.75 -15.64 -9.43
C ASP A 120 13.34 -15.32 -8.87
N ASN A 121 13.26 -15.13 -7.56
CA ASN A 121 12.04 -14.88 -6.81
C ASN A 121 12.10 -13.50 -6.15
N LEU A 122 11.06 -12.68 -6.38
CA LEU A 122 10.97 -11.31 -5.89
C LEU A 122 11.00 -11.22 -4.36
N GLU A 123 10.21 -12.04 -3.69
CA GLU A 123 10.05 -12.03 -2.24
C GLU A 123 11.34 -12.46 -1.56
N GLU A 124 11.93 -13.57 -2.00
CA GLU A 124 13.20 -14.07 -1.45
C GLU A 124 14.33 -13.06 -1.64
N LEU A 125 14.46 -12.48 -2.83
CA LEU A 125 15.46 -11.45 -3.10
C LEU A 125 15.25 -10.22 -2.20
N SER A 126 14.01 -9.74 -2.10
CA SER A 126 13.68 -8.56 -1.29
C SER A 126 13.94 -8.80 0.20
N ILE A 127 13.56 -9.97 0.73
CA ILE A 127 13.79 -10.36 2.12
C ILE A 127 15.30 -10.51 2.40
N ALA A 128 16.06 -11.13 1.51
CA ALA A 128 17.50 -11.27 1.67
C ALA A 128 18.19 -9.89 1.75
N ILE A 129 17.82 -8.97 0.86
CA ILE A 129 18.32 -7.58 0.89
C ILE A 129 17.88 -6.85 2.16
N ILE A 130 16.63 -7.01 2.60
CA ILE A 130 16.13 -6.48 3.88
C ILE A 130 17.02 -6.93 5.04
N ASN A 131 17.28 -8.22 5.13
CA ASN A 131 18.07 -8.79 6.22
C ASN A 131 19.52 -8.31 6.17
N TRP A 132 20.07 -8.11 4.97
CA TRP A 132 21.40 -7.56 4.77
C TRP A 132 21.52 -6.11 5.28
N TYR A 133 20.62 -5.20 4.87
CA TYR A 133 20.74 -3.79 5.28
C TYR A 133 20.19 -3.51 6.69
N LYS A 134 19.49 -4.46 7.33
CA LYS A 134 19.02 -4.32 8.71
C LYS A 134 20.13 -4.46 9.75
N GLN A 135 21.31 -4.91 9.34
CA GLN A 135 22.48 -5.02 10.20
C GLN A 135 22.88 -3.63 10.75
N PRO A 136 23.24 -3.49 12.04
CA PRO A 136 23.52 -2.20 12.67
C PRO A 136 24.52 -1.31 11.91
N GLU A 137 25.54 -1.92 11.31
CA GLU A 137 26.59 -1.29 10.52
C GLU A 137 26.07 -0.64 9.22
N LYS A 138 24.90 -1.05 8.72
CA LYS A 138 24.28 -0.53 7.49
C LYS A 138 23.26 0.59 7.76
N SER A 139 23.24 1.13 8.98
CA SER A 139 22.26 2.15 9.42
C SER A 139 22.15 3.37 8.49
N GLN A 140 23.25 3.83 7.89
CA GLN A 140 23.25 4.94 6.92
C GLN A 140 22.54 4.57 5.61
N ILE A 141 22.80 3.35 5.11
CA ILE A 141 22.12 2.80 3.93
C ILE A 141 20.62 2.66 4.23
N LEU A 142 20.26 2.09 5.39
CA LEU A 142 18.86 1.96 5.82
C LEU A 142 18.16 3.32 5.90
N ALA A 143 18.77 4.32 6.54
CA ALA A 143 18.21 5.66 6.64
C ALA A 143 17.95 6.27 5.25
N ARG A 144 18.86 6.02 4.31
CA ARG A 144 18.69 6.50 2.95
C ARG A 144 17.59 5.77 2.18
N LEU A 145 17.51 4.44 2.32
CA LEU A 145 16.45 3.63 1.70
C LEU A 145 15.06 4.07 2.14
N VAL A 146 14.90 4.39 3.43
CA VAL A 146 13.64 4.93 3.97
C VAL A 146 13.27 6.23 3.24
N GLN A 147 14.21 7.17 3.09
CA GLN A 147 13.95 8.43 2.37
C GLN A 147 13.58 8.19 0.91
N VAL A 148 14.31 7.33 0.19
CA VAL A 148 14.04 7.04 -1.22
C VAL A 148 12.67 6.38 -1.38
N ARG A 149 12.30 5.43 -0.51
CA ARG A 149 10.99 4.78 -0.56
C ARG A 149 9.84 5.76 -0.36
N GLU A 150 9.96 6.70 0.59
CA GLU A 150 8.97 7.76 0.77
C GLU A 150 8.82 8.64 -0.48
N THR A 151 9.93 8.98 -1.15
CA THR A 151 9.85 9.74 -2.42
C THR A 151 9.17 8.96 -3.53
N LEU A 152 9.43 7.65 -3.65
CA LEU A 152 8.79 6.80 -4.65
C LEU A 152 7.28 6.66 -4.37
N LYS A 153 6.89 6.44 -3.11
CA LYS A 153 5.48 6.34 -2.68
C LYS A 153 4.68 7.61 -2.97
N ASN A 154 5.26 8.77 -2.74
CA ASN A 154 4.60 10.06 -2.99
C ASN A 154 4.38 10.31 -4.49
N ASN A 155 5.32 9.90 -5.34
CA ASN A 155 5.18 10.04 -6.79
C ASN A 155 4.13 9.09 -7.40
N THR A 156 3.89 7.93 -6.78
CA THR A 156 2.84 7.00 -7.20
C THR A 156 1.44 7.44 -6.75
N SER A 157 1.34 8.21 -5.66
CA SER A 157 0.05 8.67 -5.11
C SER A 157 -0.60 9.82 -5.89
N GLU A 158 0.08 10.42 -6.87
CA GLU A 158 -0.50 11.41 -7.80
C GLU A 158 -1.11 10.79 -9.07
N SER A 159 -0.92 9.48 -9.30
CA SER A 159 -1.49 8.77 -10.45
C SER A 159 -2.59 7.81 -9.97
N GLY A 160 -3.85 8.25 -10.09
CA GLY A 160 -5.02 7.46 -9.74
C GLY A 160 -5.07 6.09 -10.43
N TYR A 161 -5.54 5.10 -9.67
CA TYR A 161 -6.04 3.77 -10.05
C TYR A 161 -5.55 3.19 -11.39
N GLN A 162 -4.70 2.16 -11.36
CA GLN A 162 -4.91 0.95 -12.16
C GLN A 162 -4.41 -0.29 -11.40
N THR A 163 -5.38 -1.11 -11.01
CA THR A 163 -5.25 -2.52 -10.65
C THR A 163 -5.05 -3.31 -11.94
N GLU A 164 -3.91 -3.98 -12.07
CA GLU A 164 -3.84 -5.23 -12.85
C GLU A 164 -3.21 -6.29 -11.96
N THR A 165 -4.07 -7.19 -11.51
CA THR A 165 -3.74 -8.47 -10.93
C THR A 165 -3.13 -9.35 -12.01
N SER A 166 -1.92 -9.84 -11.80
CA SER A 166 -1.39 -10.99 -12.54
C SER A 166 -0.34 -11.71 -11.71
N THR A 167 -0.75 -12.88 -11.22
CA THR A 167 0.08 -13.95 -10.64
C THR A 167 0.88 -14.64 -11.74
N VAL A 168 1.82 -13.92 -12.33
CA VAL A 168 2.82 -14.47 -13.25
C VAL A 168 4.16 -14.13 -12.65
N GLU A 169 5.07 -15.10 -12.58
CA GLU A 169 6.50 -14.82 -12.46
C GLU A 169 6.87 -13.92 -13.64
N THR A 170 6.77 -12.60 -13.45
CA THR A 170 6.94 -11.64 -14.52
C THR A 170 8.42 -11.57 -14.90
N PRO A 171 8.74 -11.29 -16.18
CA PRO A 171 10.10 -10.94 -16.62
C PRO A 171 10.75 -9.82 -15.78
N GLU A 172 9.92 -9.03 -15.07
CA GLU A 172 10.33 -8.01 -14.10
C GLU A 172 11.10 -8.58 -12.90
N ASN A 173 10.83 -9.80 -12.44
CA ASN A 173 11.53 -10.38 -11.28
C ASN A 173 12.96 -10.78 -11.63
N GLN A 174 13.15 -11.44 -12.77
CA GLN A 174 14.47 -11.69 -13.35
C GLN A 174 15.21 -10.36 -13.62
N LEU A 175 14.47 -9.33 -14.03
CA LEU A 175 15.00 -7.98 -14.24
C LEU A 175 15.54 -7.37 -12.94
N TYR A 176 14.89 -7.52 -11.78
CA TYR A 176 15.42 -6.97 -10.51
C TYR A 176 16.76 -7.60 -10.11
N LYS A 177 16.83 -8.93 -10.12
CA LYS A 177 18.07 -9.65 -9.77
C LYS A 177 19.21 -9.28 -10.73
N GLN A 178 18.96 -9.36 -12.03
CA GLN A 178 19.97 -9.03 -13.03
C GLN A 178 20.38 -7.56 -12.99
N THR A 179 19.43 -6.65 -12.74
CA THR A 179 19.74 -5.22 -12.57
C THR A 179 20.64 -5.01 -11.37
N LEU A 180 20.38 -5.64 -10.23
CA LEU A 180 21.24 -5.53 -9.06
C LEU A 180 22.65 -6.02 -9.35
N ILE A 181 22.80 -7.22 -9.92
CA ILE A 181 24.11 -7.77 -10.33
C ILE A 181 24.85 -6.78 -11.24
N ASN A 182 24.19 -6.28 -12.27
CA ASN A 182 24.77 -5.32 -13.22
C ASN A 182 25.16 -3.98 -12.58
N GLN A 183 24.45 -3.55 -11.54
CA GLN A 183 24.82 -2.34 -10.82
C GLN A 183 26.00 -2.61 -9.90
N ILE A 184 25.99 -3.71 -9.13
CA ILE A 184 27.04 -4.06 -8.18
C ILE A 184 28.40 -4.24 -8.86
N ALA A 185 28.43 -4.85 -10.05
CA ALA A 185 29.66 -5.11 -10.80
C ALA A 185 30.33 -3.88 -11.46
N LYS A 186 29.75 -2.68 -11.34
CA LYS A 186 30.29 -1.42 -11.91
C LYS A 186 31.19 -0.67 -10.94
#